data_AF-A0A0F3MW28-F1
#
_entry.id   AF-A0A0F3MW28-F1
#
_cell.length_a   1.000
_cell.length_b   1.000
_cell.length_c   1.000
_cell.angle_alpha   90.00
_cell.angle_beta   90.00
_cell.angle_gamma   90.00
#
_symmetry.space_group_name_H-M   'P 1'
#
loop_
_entity.id
_entity.type
_entity.pdbx_description
1 polymer ?
#
loop_
_entity_poly.entity_id
_entity_poly.type
_entity_poly.pdbx_seq_one_letter_code
_entity_poly.pdbx_strand_id
1 'polypeptide(L)'
;MSKITNKEYPQKEKTADLQALNDIKAILAQITATNNPAELSRLVSAARNIKSDSSFINDIAEKVEAIALKKQELVESQLNSDITQKELEQLEKQREREEAIIQYKMEAARQIQELNAIHDRFTSKLEEYKKLSPPIETMVKTNEKGEEIIDEQEINKNILTKEEIEERRQKLAELKEEQEEVNIIVKKTNEEKEIIEKEINDLTEKLKDKNLLPEQIKELEENLKVKKENLAVKNTVVKEARKVQKHVQEKIESVKVFHQENQEKINKLGDAIEKSKNTLDPNKYQEFKQKHSLLNNQQEAIVNNKNLSSEDQDIRKNICSKINSQREANSIKDSLNNPIATTKNHQVEQSNQVQQKKQNNVWIR
;
A
#
# COMPACT_ATOMS: atom_id res chain seq x y z
N MET A 1 17.67 12.29 9.90
CA MET A 1 16.92 13.43 9.33
C MET A 1 16.63 13.14 7.86
N SER A 2 15.37 12.95 7.49
CA SER A 2 14.90 13.10 6.12
C SER A 2 13.61 13.89 6.21
N LYS A 3 13.61 15.09 5.61
CA LYS A 3 12.43 15.94 5.54
C LYS A 3 11.40 15.21 4.67
N ILE A 4 10.40 14.63 5.32
CA ILE A 4 9.16 14.19 4.68
C ILE A 4 8.48 15.48 4.22
N THR A 5 8.72 15.88 2.97
CA THR A 5 7.80 16.79 2.30
C THR A 5 6.59 15.96 1.93
N ASN A 6 5.61 15.87 2.84
CA ASN A 6 4.22 15.74 2.44
C ASN A 6 3.94 16.95 1.55
N LYS A 7 4.18 16.81 0.24
CA LYS A 7 3.49 17.65 -0.72
C LYS A 7 2.04 17.20 -0.61
N GLU A 8 1.27 17.91 0.21
CA GLU A 8 -0.17 18.01 0.02
C GLU A 8 -0.37 18.31 -1.47
N TYR A 9 -0.66 17.27 -2.25
CA TYR A 9 -1.11 17.44 -3.63
C TYR A 9 -2.48 18.11 -3.56
N PRO A 10 -2.75 19.16 -4.37
CA PRO A 10 -3.80 20.12 -4.08
C PRO A 10 -5.17 19.50 -4.32
N GLN A 11 -5.80 18.98 -3.26
CA GLN A 11 -7.23 18.64 -3.28
C GLN A 11 -8.09 19.89 -3.53
N LYS A 12 -7.61 21.09 -3.14
CA LYS A 12 -8.30 22.37 -3.32
C LYS A 12 -8.49 22.80 -4.78
N GLU A 13 -7.50 22.56 -5.65
CA GLU A 13 -7.61 22.93 -7.08
C GLU A 13 -8.65 22.06 -7.80
N LYS A 14 -8.73 20.76 -7.49
CA LYS A 14 -9.67 19.84 -8.16
C LYS A 14 -11.14 20.04 -7.77
N THR A 15 -11.40 20.54 -6.57
CA THR A 15 -12.77 20.91 -6.14
C THR A 15 -13.27 22.20 -6.79
N ALA A 16 -12.36 23.13 -7.12
CA ALA A 16 -12.73 24.41 -7.73
C ALA A 16 -13.22 24.23 -9.17
N ASP A 17 -12.58 23.37 -9.95
CA ASP A 17 -12.98 23.10 -11.35
C ASP A 17 -14.35 22.41 -11.45
N LEU A 18 -14.62 21.44 -10.58
CA LEU A 18 -15.93 20.78 -10.54
C LEU A 18 -17.03 21.74 -10.08
N GLN A 19 -16.72 22.62 -9.11
CA GLN A 19 -17.65 23.66 -8.68
C GLN A 19 -17.94 24.65 -9.82
N ALA A 20 -16.90 25.09 -10.54
CA ALA A 20 -17.06 25.97 -11.69
C ALA A 20 -17.95 25.34 -12.79
N LEU A 21 -17.79 24.04 -13.08
CA LEU A 21 -18.67 23.34 -14.03
C LEU A 21 -20.12 23.21 -13.53
N ASN A 22 -20.33 23.03 -12.22
CA ASN A 22 -21.67 23.00 -11.62
C ASN A 22 -22.34 24.38 -11.70
N ASP A 23 -21.59 25.45 -11.46
CA ASP A 23 -22.07 26.82 -11.59
C ASP A 23 -22.44 27.12 -13.07
N ILE A 24 -21.58 26.70 -14.02
CA ILE A 24 -21.86 26.78 -15.46
C ILE A 24 -23.16 26.02 -15.80
N LYS A 25 -23.35 24.80 -15.28
CA LYS A 25 -24.56 23.99 -15.48
C LYS A 25 -25.81 24.72 -14.98
N ALA A 26 -25.74 25.29 -13.78
CA ALA A 26 -26.85 26.04 -13.20
C ALA A 26 -27.20 27.29 -14.02
N ILE A 27 -26.19 27.98 -14.56
CA ILE A 27 -26.36 29.14 -15.42
C ILE A 27 -26.98 28.74 -16.77
N LEU A 28 -26.47 27.68 -17.42
CA LEU A 28 -27.02 27.17 -18.69
C LEU A 28 -28.50 26.79 -18.57
N ALA A 29 -28.88 26.09 -17.49
CA ALA A 29 -30.26 25.74 -17.20
C ALA A 29 -31.16 27.00 -17.06
N GLN A 30 -30.67 28.03 -16.37
CA GLN A 30 -31.39 29.29 -16.19
C GLN A 30 -31.50 30.08 -17.49
N ILE A 31 -30.42 30.18 -18.29
CA ILE A 31 -30.44 30.82 -19.61
C ILE A 31 -31.49 30.14 -20.48
N THR A 32 -31.57 28.81 -20.46
CA THR A 32 -32.56 28.05 -21.23
C THR A 32 -33.99 28.36 -20.79
N ALA A 33 -34.24 28.42 -19.48
CA ALA A 33 -35.57 28.58 -18.91
C ALA A 33 -36.13 30.02 -18.97
N THR A 34 -35.28 31.05 -19.04
CA THR A 34 -35.72 32.45 -18.97
C THR A 34 -35.71 33.17 -20.33
N ASN A 35 -36.68 34.06 -20.50
CA ASN A 35 -36.71 35.09 -21.55
C ASN A 35 -36.81 36.48 -20.92
N ASN A 36 -36.40 36.65 -19.66
CA ASN A 36 -36.39 37.95 -19.00
C ASN A 36 -35.04 38.65 -19.20
N PRO A 37 -34.96 39.81 -19.89
CA PRO A 37 -33.70 40.50 -20.15
C PRO A 37 -32.90 40.85 -18.89
N ALA A 38 -33.57 41.24 -17.81
CA ALA A 38 -32.91 41.59 -16.55
C ALA A 38 -32.28 40.36 -15.86
N GLU A 39 -32.90 39.19 -16.03
CA GLU A 39 -32.37 37.92 -15.52
C GLU A 39 -31.19 37.45 -16.39
N LEU A 40 -31.30 37.55 -17.71
CA LEU A 40 -30.20 37.25 -18.64
C LEU A 40 -28.97 38.13 -18.36
N SER A 41 -29.15 39.43 -18.13
CA SER A 41 -28.06 40.34 -17.76
C SER A 41 -27.35 39.94 -16.45
N ARG A 42 -28.10 39.42 -15.47
CA ARG A 42 -27.50 38.85 -14.25
C ARG A 42 -26.72 37.57 -14.54
N LEU A 43 -27.25 36.70 -15.41
CA LEU A 43 -26.58 35.45 -15.81
C LEU A 43 -25.29 35.71 -16.60
N VAL A 44 -25.24 36.75 -17.44
CA VAL A 44 -24.00 37.24 -18.09
C VAL A 44 -22.96 37.58 -17.04
N SER A 45 -23.35 38.38 -16.04
CA SER A 45 -22.43 38.77 -14.96
C SER A 45 -21.99 37.57 -14.13
N ALA A 46 -22.87 36.60 -13.90
CA ALA A 46 -22.55 35.36 -13.20
C ALA A 46 -21.55 34.51 -13.99
N ALA A 47 -21.76 34.33 -15.29
CA ALA A 47 -20.87 33.59 -16.19
C ALA A 47 -19.47 34.21 -16.24
N ARG A 48 -19.38 35.54 -16.39
CA ARG A 48 -18.11 36.29 -16.39
C ARG A 48 -17.30 36.13 -15.11
N ASN A 49 -17.97 35.90 -13.99
CA ASN A 49 -17.32 35.78 -12.68
C ASN A 49 -16.83 34.36 -12.38
N ILE A 50 -17.19 33.36 -13.20
CA ILE A 50 -16.64 32.02 -13.08
C ILE A 50 -15.16 32.07 -13.44
N LYS A 51 -14.31 31.65 -12.51
CA LYS A 51 -12.87 31.53 -12.72
C LYS A 51 -12.42 30.13 -12.34
N SER A 52 -11.65 29.52 -13.22
CA SER A 52 -11.01 28.22 -13.03
C SER A 52 -9.56 28.30 -13.50
N ASP A 53 -8.71 27.45 -12.93
CA ASP A 53 -7.33 27.29 -13.41
C ASP A 53 -7.29 26.54 -14.76
N SER A 54 -8.40 25.89 -15.14
CA SER A 54 -8.59 25.30 -16.46
C SER A 54 -8.95 26.36 -17.50
N SER A 55 -8.01 26.62 -18.41
CA SER A 55 -8.26 27.43 -19.62
C SER A 55 -9.47 26.98 -20.43
N PHE A 56 -9.83 25.69 -20.38
CA PHE A 56 -10.99 25.14 -21.07
C PHE A 56 -12.31 25.47 -20.36
N ILE A 57 -12.35 25.41 -19.02
CA ILE A 57 -13.52 25.82 -18.24
C ILE A 57 -13.77 27.32 -18.44
N ASN A 58 -12.70 28.12 -18.46
CA ASN A 58 -12.81 29.54 -18.77
C ASN A 58 -13.36 29.78 -20.19
N ASP A 59 -12.91 29.03 -21.20
CA ASP A 59 -13.48 29.10 -22.56
C ASP A 59 -14.98 28.74 -22.60
N ILE A 60 -15.42 27.74 -21.82
CA ILE A 60 -16.86 27.44 -21.69
C ILE A 60 -17.58 28.62 -21.04
N ALA A 61 -17.06 29.16 -19.94
CA ALA A 61 -17.68 30.28 -19.22
C ALA A 61 -17.82 31.53 -20.11
N GLU A 62 -16.80 31.87 -20.89
CA GLU A 62 -16.82 32.97 -21.88
C GLU A 62 -17.88 32.74 -22.97
N LYS A 63 -18.04 31.50 -23.44
CA LYS A 63 -19.09 31.16 -24.41
C LYS A 63 -20.48 31.21 -23.81
N VAL A 64 -20.65 30.77 -22.56
CA VAL A 64 -21.93 30.92 -21.83
C VAL A 64 -22.29 32.39 -21.65
N GLU A 65 -21.31 33.24 -21.30
CA GLU A 65 -21.47 34.68 -21.24
C GLU A 65 -21.96 35.26 -22.59
N ALA A 66 -21.28 34.90 -23.68
CA ALA A 66 -21.62 35.38 -25.01
C ALA A 66 -23.03 34.94 -25.47
N ILE A 67 -23.44 33.70 -25.18
CA ILE A 67 -24.79 33.21 -25.50
C ILE A 67 -25.85 33.92 -24.66
N ALA A 68 -25.59 34.14 -23.37
CA ALA A 68 -26.52 34.87 -22.51
C ALA A 68 -26.73 36.31 -22.99
N LEU A 69 -25.65 36.99 -23.40
CA LEU A 69 -25.70 38.32 -24.03
C LEU A 69 -26.52 38.29 -25.33
N LYS A 70 -26.22 37.36 -26.23
CA LYS A 70 -26.93 37.24 -27.53
C LYS A 70 -28.42 36.92 -27.34
N LYS A 71 -28.77 36.06 -26.37
CA LYS A 71 -30.17 35.76 -26.03
C LYS A 71 -30.86 37.00 -25.47
N GLN A 72 -30.19 37.79 -24.64
CA GLN A 72 -30.71 39.06 -24.12
C GLN A 72 -31.06 40.01 -25.27
N GLU A 73 -30.13 40.22 -26.20
CA GLU A 73 -30.33 41.09 -27.37
C GLU A 73 -31.48 40.64 -28.28
N LEU A 74 -31.62 39.32 -28.50
CA LEU A 74 -32.68 38.74 -29.32
C LEU A 74 -34.07 38.86 -28.67
N VAL A 75 -34.16 38.64 -27.36
CA VAL A 75 -35.39 38.82 -26.59
C VAL A 75 -35.82 40.29 -26.59
N GLU A 76 -34.88 41.22 -26.40
CA GLU A 76 -35.14 42.66 -26.52
C GLU A 76 -35.61 43.04 -27.94
N SER A 77 -35.19 42.28 -28.95
CA SER A 77 -35.61 42.41 -30.35
C SER A 77 -36.86 41.60 -30.73
N GLN A 78 -37.51 40.90 -29.78
CA GLN A 78 -38.67 39.99 -29.99
C GLN A 78 -38.44 38.86 -31.03
N LEU A 79 -37.18 38.45 -31.23
CA LEU A 79 -36.82 37.39 -32.16
C LEU A 79 -36.59 36.08 -31.41
N ASN A 80 -37.26 35.01 -31.81
CA ASN A 80 -36.97 33.66 -31.35
C ASN A 80 -35.93 33.03 -32.30
N SER A 81 -34.84 32.47 -31.76
CA SER A 81 -33.72 31.98 -32.58
C SER A 81 -33.40 30.52 -32.27
N ASP A 82 -33.77 29.63 -33.19
CA ASP A 82 -33.36 28.21 -33.18
C ASP A 82 -31.83 28.05 -33.14
N ILE A 83 -31.09 29.05 -33.63
CA ILE A 83 -29.62 29.07 -33.61
C ILE A 83 -29.11 29.15 -32.16
N THR A 84 -29.71 29.99 -31.32
CA THR A 84 -29.31 30.16 -29.91
C THR A 84 -29.56 28.88 -29.10
N GLN A 85 -30.67 28.19 -29.40
CA GLN A 85 -30.97 26.89 -28.79
C GLN A 85 -29.93 25.83 -29.17
N LYS A 86 -29.54 25.76 -30.46
CA LYS A 86 -28.51 24.83 -30.93
C LYS A 86 -27.13 25.12 -30.33
N GLU A 87 -26.77 26.40 -30.16
CA GLU A 87 -25.53 26.81 -29.50
C GLU A 87 -25.50 26.40 -28.02
N LEU A 88 -26.62 26.54 -27.30
CA LEU A 88 -26.77 26.07 -25.91
C LEU A 88 -26.58 24.55 -25.80
N GLU A 89 -27.21 23.77 -26.68
CA GLU A 89 -27.08 22.31 -26.69
C GLU A 89 -25.63 21.86 -26.95
N GLN A 90 -24.91 22.57 -27.83
CA GLN A 90 -23.49 22.28 -28.08
C GLN A 90 -22.60 22.60 -26.87
N LEU A 91 -22.86 23.70 -26.16
CA LEU A 91 -22.14 24.02 -24.91
C LEU A 91 -22.43 23.01 -23.80
N GLU A 92 -23.66 22.55 -23.67
CA GLU A 92 -24.02 21.53 -22.69
C GLU A 92 -23.24 20.23 -22.96
N LYS A 93 -23.17 19.79 -24.22
CA LYS A 93 -22.33 18.65 -24.63
C LYS A 93 -20.84 18.89 -24.35
N GLN A 94 -20.33 20.10 -24.59
CA GLN A 94 -18.92 20.43 -24.30
C GLN A 94 -18.63 20.37 -22.79
N ARG A 95 -19.54 20.89 -21.96
CA ARG A 95 -19.48 20.85 -20.49
C ARG A 95 -19.47 19.41 -19.97
N GLU A 96 -20.39 18.57 -20.44
CA GLU A 96 -20.49 17.15 -20.02
C GLU A 96 -19.20 16.37 -20.31
N ARG A 97 -18.55 16.66 -21.45
CA ARG A 97 -17.28 16.03 -21.81
C ARG A 97 -16.13 16.44 -20.88
N GLU A 98 -16.07 17.71 -20.48
CA GLU A 98 -15.05 18.17 -19.52
C GLU A 98 -15.29 17.60 -18.12
N GLU A 99 -16.55 17.55 -17.71
CA GLU A 99 -16.96 16.90 -16.46
C GLU A 99 -16.46 15.45 -16.43
N ALA A 100 -16.62 14.70 -17.53
CA ALA A 100 -16.09 13.34 -17.64
C ALA A 100 -14.56 13.27 -17.51
N ILE A 101 -13.81 14.19 -18.16
CA ILE A 101 -12.34 14.24 -18.06
C ILE A 101 -11.88 14.51 -16.63
N ILE A 102 -12.54 15.43 -15.93
CA ILE A 102 -12.23 15.75 -14.53
C ILE A 102 -12.50 14.54 -13.64
N GLN A 103 -13.62 13.85 -13.84
CA GLN A 103 -13.90 12.62 -13.09
C GLN A 103 -12.81 11.55 -13.32
N TYR A 104 -12.33 11.37 -14.54
CA TYR A 104 -11.20 10.46 -14.81
C TYR A 104 -9.93 10.87 -14.05
N LYS A 105 -9.59 12.18 -14.03
CA LYS A 105 -8.42 12.70 -13.29
C LYS A 105 -8.57 12.58 -11.77
N MET A 106 -9.79 12.70 -11.24
CA MET A 106 -10.09 12.51 -9.82
C MET A 106 -9.94 11.04 -9.43
N GLU A 107 -10.55 10.14 -10.20
CA GLU A 107 -10.48 8.71 -9.97
C GLU A 107 -9.05 8.19 -10.07
N ALA A 108 -8.28 8.64 -11.08
CA ALA A 108 -6.87 8.27 -11.19
C ALA A 108 -6.03 8.75 -10.00
N ALA A 109 -6.31 9.93 -9.46
CA ALA A 109 -5.62 10.42 -8.28
C ALA A 109 -5.98 9.60 -7.03
N ARG A 110 -7.24 9.20 -6.89
CA ARG A 110 -7.69 8.28 -5.83
C ARG A 110 -6.96 6.94 -5.93
N GLN A 111 -6.92 6.33 -7.13
CA GLN A 111 -6.22 5.07 -7.39
C GLN A 111 -4.72 5.16 -7.07
N ILE A 112 -4.06 6.25 -7.46
CA ILE A 112 -2.65 6.49 -7.16
C ILE A 112 -2.42 6.66 -5.65
N GLN A 113 -3.31 7.35 -4.94
CA GLN A 113 -3.23 7.50 -3.49
C GLN A 113 -3.36 6.17 -2.77
N GLU A 114 -4.27 5.30 -3.22
CA GLU A 114 -4.44 3.95 -2.68
C GLU A 114 -3.19 3.08 -2.92
N LEU A 115 -2.63 3.12 -4.12
CA LEU A 115 -1.36 2.44 -4.44
C LEU A 115 -0.21 2.90 -3.54
N ASN A 116 -0.10 4.20 -3.28
CA ASN A 116 0.92 4.73 -2.36
C ASN A 116 0.67 4.28 -0.91
N ALA A 117 -0.58 4.24 -0.46
CA ALA A 117 -0.91 3.76 0.88
C ALA A 117 -0.55 2.26 1.05
N ILE A 118 -0.78 1.43 0.02
CA ILE A 118 -0.37 0.02 0.00
C ILE A 118 1.15 -0.08 0.07
N HIS A 119 1.87 0.72 -0.73
CA HIS A 119 3.34 0.75 -0.72
C HIS A 119 3.90 1.11 0.67
N ASP A 120 3.35 2.11 1.34
CA ASP A 120 3.82 2.56 2.65
C ASP A 120 3.52 1.52 3.73
N ARG A 121 2.32 0.91 3.69
CA ARG A 121 1.92 -0.17 4.57
C ARG A 121 2.82 -1.39 4.41
N PHE A 122 3.10 -1.80 3.17
CA PHE A 122 4.04 -2.88 2.86
C PHE A 122 5.44 -2.59 3.42
N THR A 123 5.94 -1.37 3.22
CA THR A 123 7.26 -0.96 3.71
C THR A 123 7.34 -1.03 5.24
N SER A 124 6.31 -0.57 5.95
CA SER A 124 6.25 -0.68 7.41
C SER A 124 6.27 -2.13 7.88
N LYS A 125 5.42 -2.98 7.29
CA LYS A 125 5.36 -4.42 7.60
C LYS A 125 6.68 -5.12 7.32
N LEU A 126 7.39 -4.74 6.25
CA LEU A 126 8.69 -5.31 5.90
C LEU A 126 9.75 -4.98 6.96
N GLU A 127 9.77 -3.75 7.46
CA GLU A 127 10.71 -3.34 8.50
C GLU A 127 10.39 -4.01 9.85
N GLU A 128 9.12 -4.19 10.18
CA GLU A 128 8.71 -5.01 11.33
C GLU A 128 9.20 -6.46 11.18
N TYR A 129 8.98 -7.05 9.99
CA TYR A 129 9.39 -8.41 9.70
C TYR A 129 10.90 -8.62 9.85
N LYS A 130 11.72 -7.68 9.35
CA LYS A 130 13.18 -7.73 9.49
C LYS A 130 13.64 -7.65 10.95
N LYS A 131 12.96 -6.88 11.79
CA LYS A 131 13.26 -6.80 13.23
C LYS A 131 12.94 -8.12 13.93
N LEU A 132 11.80 -8.72 13.57
CA LEU A 132 11.38 -10.00 14.13
C LEU A 132 12.24 -11.16 13.64
N SER A 133 12.77 -11.08 12.42
CA SER A 133 13.54 -12.13 11.74
C SER A 133 14.97 -11.68 11.45
N PRO A 134 15.84 -11.54 12.47
CA PRO A 134 17.26 -11.35 12.24
C PRO A 134 17.88 -12.59 11.56
N PRO A 135 19.00 -12.44 10.84
CA PRO A 135 19.75 -13.58 10.29
C PRO A 135 20.09 -14.58 11.39
N ILE A 136 19.98 -15.88 11.09
CA ILE A 136 20.37 -16.89 12.07
C ILE A 136 21.90 -16.89 12.23
N GLU A 137 22.35 -17.18 13.45
CA GLU A 137 23.75 -17.24 13.79
C GLU A 137 24.45 -18.43 13.11
N THR A 138 25.76 -18.31 12.90
CA THR A 138 26.55 -19.37 12.27
C THR A 138 26.80 -20.50 13.27
N MET A 139 26.21 -21.67 13.00
CA MET A 139 26.21 -22.83 13.90
C MET A 139 27.41 -23.78 13.72
N VAL A 140 28.19 -23.60 12.65
CA VAL A 140 29.39 -24.39 12.36
C VAL A 140 30.56 -23.44 12.14
N LYS A 141 31.60 -23.59 12.97
CA LYS A 141 32.83 -22.78 12.92
C LYS A 141 34.00 -23.63 12.46
N THR A 142 35.04 -23.01 11.92
CA THR A 142 36.28 -23.70 11.58
C THR A 142 37.33 -23.40 12.64
N ASN A 143 38.00 -24.43 13.16
CA ASN A 143 39.09 -24.25 14.13
C ASN A 143 40.42 -23.90 13.45
N GLU A 144 41.46 -23.63 14.24
CA GLU A 144 42.81 -23.30 13.76
C GLU A 144 43.44 -24.42 12.90
N LYS A 145 42.93 -25.65 12.98
CA LYS A 145 43.36 -26.81 12.20
C LYS A 145 42.54 -27.03 10.92
N GLY A 146 41.57 -26.17 10.63
CA GLY A 146 40.69 -26.29 9.47
C GLY A 146 39.52 -27.27 9.66
N GLU A 147 39.28 -27.78 10.87
CA GLU A 147 38.19 -28.72 11.16
C GLU A 147 36.90 -27.98 11.53
N GLU A 148 35.76 -28.53 11.08
CA GLU A 148 34.43 -28.02 11.42
C GLU A 148 34.06 -28.38 12.86
N ILE A 149 33.69 -27.37 13.65
CA ILE A 149 33.20 -27.48 15.02
C ILE A 149 31.75 -27.02 15.07
N ILE A 150 30.88 -27.87 15.63
CA ILE A 150 29.47 -27.55 15.88
C ILE A 150 29.39 -26.67 17.13
N ASP A 151 28.81 -25.47 16.99
CA ASP A 151 28.59 -24.54 18.09
C ASP A 151 27.18 -24.70 18.66
N GLU A 152 27.09 -25.43 19.76
CA GLU A 152 25.82 -25.68 20.44
C GLU A 152 25.16 -24.41 20.99
N GLN A 153 25.93 -23.41 21.40
CA GLN A 153 25.36 -22.17 21.93
C GLN A 153 24.65 -21.41 20.81
N GLU A 154 25.23 -21.35 19.62
CA GLU A 154 24.60 -20.72 18.45
C GLU A 154 23.38 -21.51 17.96
N ILE A 155 23.41 -22.85 17.98
CA ILE A 155 22.23 -23.67 17.70
C ILE A 155 21.09 -23.31 18.65
N ASN A 156 21.36 -23.28 19.95
CA ASN A 156 20.35 -23.00 20.96
C ASN A 156 19.77 -21.58 20.87
N LYS A 157 20.53 -20.59 20.36
CA LYS A 157 20.03 -19.23 20.10
C LYS A 157 19.10 -19.17 18.89
N ASN A 158 19.34 -20.01 17.88
CA ASN A 158 18.55 -20.04 16.65
C ASN A 158 17.22 -20.79 16.80
N ILE A 159 17.07 -21.63 17.85
CA ILE A 159 15.81 -22.32 18.14
C ILE A 159 14.82 -21.33 18.75
N LEU A 160 13.80 -21.00 17.97
CA LEU A 160 12.72 -20.08 18.33
C LEU A 160 11.65 -20.71 19.24
N THR A 161 11.00 -19.87 20.02
CA THR A 161 9.78 -20.16 20.77
C THR A 161 8.55 -20.33 19.86
N LYS A 162 7.42 -20.78 20.41
CA LYS A 162 6.18 -20.93 19.64
C LYS A 162 5.67 -19.58 19.14
N GLU A 163 5.72 -18.58 20.02
CA GLU A 163 5.25 -17.23 19.81
C GLU A 163 6.08 -16.54 18.73
N GLU A 164 7.40 -16.66 18.78
CA GLU A 164 8.29 -16.10 17.74
C GLU A 164 8.05 -16.71 16.36
N ILE A 165 7.80 -18.02 16.27
CA ILE A 165 7.46 -18.67 14.99
C ILE A 165 6.14 -18.12 14.46
N GLU A 166 5.12 -18.03 15.32
CA GLU A 166 3.79 -17.55 14.94
C GLU A 166 3.83 -16.10 14.45
N GLU A 167 4.48 -15.21 15.19
CA GLU A 167 4.60 -13.80 14.82
C GLU A 167 5.34 -13.61 13.48
N ARG A 168 6.47 -14.31 13.29
CA ARG A 168 7.22 -14.26 12.02
C ARG A 168 6.37 -14.81 10.88
N ARG A 169 5.65 -15.90 11.11
CA ARG A 169 4.80 -16.54 10.10
C ARG A 169 3.66 -15.62 9.68
N GLN A 170 2.93 -15.05 10.64
CA GLN A 170 1.84 -14.13 10.37
C GLN A 170 2.32 -12.90 9.60
N LYS A 171 3.45 -12.30 10.02
CA LYS A 171 4.01 -11.14 9.32
C LYS A 171 4.49 -11.45 7.90
N LEU A 172 5.08 -12.63 7.68
CA LEU A 172 5.45 -13.04 6.32
C LEU A 172 4.21 -13.30 5.44
N ALA A 173 3.14 -13.85 6.01
CA ALA A 173 1.87 -14.03 5.32
C ALA A 173 1.26 -12.67 4.94
N GLU A 174 1.22 -11.71 5.86
CA GLU A 174 0.77 -10.34 5.59
C GLU A 174 1.55 -9.72 4.41
N LEU A 175 2.87 -9.89 4.33
CA LEU A 175 3.67 -9.38 3.22
C LEU A 175 3.30 -10.01 1.87
N LYS A 176 2.99 -11.31 1.85
CA LYS A 176 2.55 -12.02 0.63
C LYS A 176 1.14 -11.59 0.22
N GLU A 177 0.25 -11.34 1.16
CA GLU A 177 -1.09 -10.81 0.89
C GLU A 177 -1.03 -9.42 0.24
N GLU A 178 -0.19 -8.52 0.75
CA GLU A 178 0.03 -7.19 0.14
C GLU A 178 0.59 -7.30 -1.29
N GLN A 179 1.50 -8.25 -1.52
CA GLN A 179 2.01 -8.52 -2.87
C GLN A 179 0.90 -8.95 -3.82
N GLU A 180 -0.01 -9.82 -3.37
CA GLU A 180 -1.13 -10.27 -4.18
C GLU A 180 -2.14 -9.16 -4.43
N GLU A 181 -2.44 -8.33 -3.43
CA GLU A 181 -3.30 -7.15 -3.58
C GLU A 181 -2.77 -6.22 -4.69
N VAL A 182 -1.47 -5.92 -4.68
CA VAL A 182 -0.84 -5.11 -5.73
C VAL A 182 -0.93 -5.78 -7.10
N ASN A 183 -0.71 -7.09 -7.19
CA ASN A 183 -0.83 -7.83 -8.45
C ASN A 183 -2.25 -7.76 -9.03
N ILE A 184 -3.26 -7.91 -8.20
CA ILE A 184 -4.68 -7.80 -8.59
C ILE A 184 -4.96 -6.39 -9.11
N ILE A 185 -4.51 -5.35 -8.42
CA ILE A 185 -4.69 -3.95 -8.85
C ILE A 185 -4.02 -3.70 -10.19
N VAL A 186 -2.78 -4.17 -10.38
CA VAL A 186 -2.08 -4.02 -11.66
C VAL A 186 -2.84 -4.71 -12.78
N LYS A 187 -3.31 -5.95 -12.58
CA LYS A 187 -4.09 -6.68 -13.57
C LYS A 187 -5.35 -5.91 -13.96
N LYS A 188 -6.17 -5.53 -12.98
CA LYS A 188 -7.40 -4.76 -13.19
C LYS A 188 -7.14 -3.43 -13.93
N THR A 189 -6.09 -2.69 -13.54
CA THR A 189 -5.77 -1.41 -14.17
C THR A 189 -5.33 -1.58 -15.62
N ASN A 190 -4.62 -2.66 -15.97
CA ASN A 190 -4.29 -2.96 -17.37
C ASN A 190 -5.54 -3.39 -18.16
N GLU A 191 -6.44 -4.20 -17.58
CA GLU A 191 -7.71 -4.57 -18.23
C GLU A 191 -8.57 -3.34 -18.53
N GLU A 192 -8.70 -2.41 -17.58
CA GLU A 192 -9.38 -1.12 -17.79
C GLU A 192 -8.73 -0.30 -18.91
N LYS A 193 -7.39 -0.30 -19.00
CA LYS A 193 -6.67 0.35 -20.08
C LYS A 193 -7.00 -0.28 -21.44
N GLU A 194 -6.98 -1.61 -21.54
CA GLU A 194 -7.26 -2.33 -22.79
C GLU A 194 -8.69 -2.06 -23.28
N ILE A 195 -9.66 -1.93 -22.36
CA ILE A 195 -11.03 -1.55 -22.70
C ILE A 195 -11.04 -0.16 -23.35
N ILE A 196 -10.36 0.83 -22.76
CA ILE A 196 -10.30 2.19 -23.32
C ILE A 196 -9.60 2.19 -24.70
N GLU A 197 -8.53 1.41 -24.86
CA GLU A 197 -7.84 1.27 -26.16
C GLU A 197 -8.75 0.67 -27.23
N LYS A 198 -9.56 -0.33 -26.89
CA LYS A 198 -10.58 -0.88 -27.79
C LYS A 198 -11.62 0.16 -28.18
N GLU A 199 -12.16 0.91 -27.22
CA GLU A 199 -13.13 1.98 -27.52
C GLU A 199 -12.54 3.05 -28.45
N ILE A 200 -11.28 3.42 -28.25
CA ILE A 200 -10.56 4.37 -29.13
C ILE A 200 -10.44 3.81 -30.55
N ASN A 201 -10.08 2.53 -30.68
CA ASN A 201 -9.98 1.87 -31.98
C ASN A 201 -11.34 1.81 -32.67
N ASP A 202 -12.39 1.42 -31.96
CA ASP A 202 -13.76 1.35 -32.50
C ASP A 202 -14.24 2.73 -32.98
N LEU A 203 -13.99 3.80 -32.21
CA LEU A 203 -14.30 5.17 -32.63
C LEU A 203 -13.49 5.59 -33.85
N THR A 204 -12.21 5.21 -33.89
CA THR A 204 -11.32 5.52 -35.02
C THR A 204 -11.74 4.79 -36.29
N GLU A 205 -12.19 3.53 -36.19
CA GLU A 205 -12.74 2.79 -37.34
C GLU A 205 -14.08 3.38 -37.81
N LYS A 206 -14.98 3.75 -36.88
CA LYS A 206 -16.24 4.42 -37.23
C LYS A 206 -16.00 5.71 -38.03
N LEU A 207 -15.00 6.50 -37.64
CA LEU A 207 -14.62 7.74 -38.35
C LEU A 207 -14.15 7.52 -39.80
N LYS A 208 -13.83 6.29 -40.21
CA LYS A 208 -13.49 5.97 -41.61
C LYS A 208 -14.71 5.75 -42.50
N ASP A 209 -15.90 5.64 -41.93
CA ASP A 209 -17.13 5.49 -42.72
C ASP A 209 -17.38 6.76 -43.55
N LYS A 210 -17.40 6.58 -44.87
CA LYS A 210 -17.58 7.68 -45.84
C LYS A 210 -19.01 8.23 -45.86
N ASN A 211 -19.97 7.56 -45.22
CA ASN A 211 -21.37 7.97 -45.19
C ASN A 211 -21.72 8.87 -43.99
N LEU A 212 -20.75 9.21 -43.14
CA LEU A 212 -21.00 10.06 -41.99
C LEU A 212 -21.30 11.51 -42.40
N LEU A 213 -22.33 12.08 -41.79
CA LEU A 213 -22.63 13.50 -41.90
C LEU A 213 -21.59 14.33 -41.11
N PRO A 214 -21.31 15.59 -41.52
CA PRO A 214 -20.33 16.44 -40.83
C PRO A 214 -20.56 16.58 -39.31
N GLU A 215 -21.82 16.67 -38.88
CA GLU A 215 -22.16 16.75 -37.44
C GLU A 215 -21.82 15.45 -36.70
N GLN A 216 -22.01 14.28 -37.34
CA GLN A 216 -21.65 12.98 -36.77
C GLN A 216 -20.13 12.82 -36.68
N ILE A 217 -19.40 13.29 -37.70
CA ILE A 217 -17.92 13.30 -37.69
C ILE A 217 -17.44 14.12 -36.49
N LYS A 218 -17.94 15.36 -36.35
CA LYS A 218 -17.56 16.25 -35.24
C LYS A 218 -17.84 15.61 -33.88
N GLU A 219 -19.01 15.02 -33.68
CA GLU A 219 -19.36 14.35 -32.42
C GLU A 219 -18.45 13.14 -32.12
N LEU A 220 -18.12 12.32 -33.12
CA LEU A 220 -17.19 11.21 -32.98
C LEU A 220 -15.75 11.68 -32.67
N GLU A 221 -15.27 12.74 -33.32
CA GLU A 221 -13.96 13.33 -33.05
C GLU A 221 -13.84 13.87 -31.61
N GLU A 222 -14.89 14.55 -31.13
CA GLU A 222 -14.94 15.07 -29.77
C GLU A 222 -14.99 13.92 -28.74
N ASN A 223 -15.76 12.87 -29.00
CA ASN A 223 -15.78 11.67 -28.14
C ASN A 223 -14.43 10.93 -28.15
N LEU A 224 -13.78 10.84 -29.31
CA LEU A 224 -12.44 10.27 -29.44
C LEU A 224 -11.41 11.08 -28.62
N LYS A 225 -11.50 12.41 -28.62
CA LYS A 225 -10.64 13.27 -27.79
C LYS A 225 -10.80 12.94 -26.31
N VAL A 226 -12.04 12.85 -25.81
CA VAL A 226 -12.32 12.48 -24.40
C VAL A 226 -11.73 11.11 -24.05
N LYS A 227 -11.90 10.11 -24.92
CA LYS A 227 -11.34 8.77 -24.68
C LYS A 227 -9.81 8.75 -24.69
N LYS A 228 -9.17 9.54 -25.56
CA LYS A 228 -7.70 9.71 -25.57
C LYS A 228 -7.19 10.36 -24.29
N GLU A 229 -7.88 11.36 -23.76
CA GLU A 229 -7.57 11.96 -22.45
C GLU A 229 -7.72 10.94 -21.32
N ASN A 230 -8.79 10.15 -21.32
CA ASN A 230 -8.96 9.05 -20.36
C ASN A 230 -7.80 8.04 -20.43
N LEU A 231 -7.38 7.64 -21.64
CA LEU A 231 -6.24 6.75 -21.83
C LEU A 231 -4.94 7.35 -21.29
N ALA A 232 -4.68 8.64 -21.51
CA ALA A 232 -3.49 9.32 -20.99
C ALA A 232 -3.47 9.33 -19.45
N VAL A 233 -4.62 9.62 -18.84
CA VAL A 233 -4.81 9.56 -17.38
C VAL A 233 -4.60 8.13 -16.87
N LYS A 234 -5.24 7.12 -17.48
CA LYS A 234 -5.12 5.72 -17.08
C LYS A 234 -3.69 5.19 -17.23
N ASN A 235 -2.96 5.58 -18.28
CA ASN A 235 -1.55 5.24 -18.45
C ASN A 235 -0.68 5.73 -17.27
N THR A 236 -1.03 6.87 -16.67
CA THR A 236 -0.34 7.37 -15.47
C THR A 236 -0.56 6.44 -14.28
N VAL A 237 -1.79 5.96 -14.07
CA VAL A 237 -2.10 4.98 -13.01
C VAL A 237 -1.36 3.66 -13.26
N VAL A 238 -1.39 3.14 -14.49
CA VAL A 238 -0.68 1.89 -14.85
C VAL A 238 0.83 2.01 -14.55
N LYS A 239 1.44 3.16 -14.86
CA LYS A 239 2.85 3.41 -14.58
C LYS A 239 3.15 3.36 -13.08
N GLU A 240 2.34 3.99 -12.25
CA GLU A 240 2.52 3.97 -10.80
C GLU A 240 2.28 2.58 -10.22
N ALA A 241 1.22 1.89 -10.67
CA ALA A 241 0.92 0.52 -10.23
C ALA A 241 2.09 -0.44 -10.52
N ARG A 242 2.69 -0.36 -11.72
CA ARG A 242 3.87 -1.15 -12.08
C ARG A 242 5.11 -0.81 -11.25
N LYS A 243 5.28 0.46 -10.89
CA LYS A 243 6.38 0.90 -10.02
C LYS A 243 6.24 0.30 -8.62
N VAL A 244 5.04 0.37 -8.03
CA VAL A 244 4.75 -0.24 -6.72
C VAL A 244 4.92 -1.75 -6.79
N GLN A 245 4.38 -2.42 -7.80
CA GLN A 245 4.53 -3.86 -8.01
C GLN A 245 5.99 -4.29 -8.08
N LYS A 246 6.79 -3.59 -8.89
CA LYS A 246 8.22 -3.87 -9.02
C LYS A 246 8.93 -3.75 -7.67
N HIS A 247 8.67 -2.67 -6.93
CA HIS A 247 9.25 -2.48 -5.60
C HIS A 247 8.90 -3.63 -4.65
N VAL A 248 7.61 -3.95 -4.54
CA VAL A 248 7.12 -5.02 -3.66
C VAL A 248 7.73 -6.37 -4.05
N GLN A 249 7.77 -6.69 -5.35
CA GLN A 249 8.37 -7.92 -5.86
C GLN A 249 9.86 -8.03 -5.54
N GLU A 250 10.64 -6.96 -5.73
CA GLU A 250 12.06 -6.92 -5.39
C GLU A 250 12.29 -7.15 -3.89
N LYS A 251 11.46 -6.56 -3.02
CA LYS A 251 11.57 -6.74 -1.57
C LYS A 251 11.17 -8.14 -1.12
N ILE A 252 10.11 -8.72 -1.68
CA ILE A 252 9.74 -10.11 -1.41
C ILE A 252 10.86 -11.06 -1.86
N GLU A 253 11.47 -10.82 -3.02
CA GLU A 253 12.57 -11.65 -3.49
C GLU A 253 13.79 -11.56 -2.56
N SER A 254 14.11 -10.36 -2.04
CA SER A 254 15.12 -10.20 -1.00
C SER A 254 14.81 -10.99 0.27
N VAL A 255 13.53 -11.08 0.67
CA VAL A 255 13.12 -11.91 1.82
C VAL A 255 13.26 -13.41 1.52
N LYS A 256 13.00 -13.85 0.28
CA LYS A 256 13.25 -15.24 -0.12
C LYS A 256 14.74 -15.59 -0.06
N VAL A 257 15.60 -14.72 -0.58
CA VAL A 257 17.07 -14.91 -0.52
C VAL A 257 17.53 -14.99 0.93
N PHE A 258 17.04 -14.10 1.81
CA PHE A 258 17.30 -14.16 3.24
C PHE A 258 16.95 -15.52 3.86
N HIS A 259 15.81 -16.10 3.48
CA HIS A 259 15.41 -17.42 3.95
C HIS A 259 16.24 -18.56 3.36
N GLN A 260 16.70 -18.43 2.10
CA GLN A 260 17.61 -19.39 1.49
C GLN A 260 18.96 -19.39 2.20
N GLU A 261 19.52 -18.22 2.51
CA GLU A 261 20.76 -18.09 3.29
C GLU A 261 20.66 -18.74 4.68
N ASN A 262 19.53 -18.55 5.36
CA ASN A 262 19.27 -19.22 6.64
C ASN A 262 19.17 -20.74 6.46
N GLN A 263 18.50 -21.20 5.39
CA GLN A 263 18.40 -22.63 5.08
C GLN A 263 19.78 -23.24 4.79
N GLU A 264 20.67 -22.55 4.08
CA GLU A 264 22.03 -23.00 3.82
C GLU A 264 22.83 -23.18 5.11
N LYS A 265 22.69 -22.26 6.06
CA LYS A 265 23.32 -22.39 7.39
C LYS A 265 22.79 -23.60 8.16
N ILE A 266 21.49 -23.89 8.07
CA ILE A 266 20.90 -25.09 8.68
C ILE A 266 21.41 -26.36 7.99
N ASN A 267 21.50 -26.37 6.66
CA ASN A 267 22.04 -27.52 5.90
C ASN A 267 23.51 -27.79 6.25
N LYS A 268 24.34 -26.75 6.35
CA LYS A 268 25.75 -26.87 6.78
C LYS A 268 25.87 -27.50 8.17
N LEU A 269 24.95 -27.17 9.09
CA LEU A 269 24.87 -27.85 10.39
C LEU A 269 24.56 -29.34 10.21
N GLY A 270 23.59 -29.69 9.36
CA GLY A 270 23.27 -31.08 9.04
C GLY A 270 24.49 -31.87 8.52
N ASP A 271 25.25 -31.29 7.60
CA ASP A 271 26.47 -31.89 7.04
C ASP A 271 27.55 -32.11 8.13
N ALA A 272 27.77 -31.11 8.99
CA ALA A 272 28.72 -31.21 10.09
C ALA A 272 28.31 -32.27 11.13
N ILE A 273 27.00 -32.39 11.42
CA ILE A 273 26.47 -33.45 12.29
C ILE A 273 26.75 -34.82 11.69
N GLU A 274 26.46 -35.04 10.40
CA GLU A 274 26.67 -36.36 9.80
C GLU A 274 28.15 -36.75 9.73
N LYS A 275 29.04 -35.80 9.41
CA LYS A 275 30.50 -36.02 9.47
C LYS A 275 31.01 -36.42 10.86
N SER A 276 30.35 -35.95 11.91
CA SER A 276 30.74 -36.20 13.31
C SER A 276 30.08 -37.43 13.95
N LYS A 277 29.32 -38.22 13.19
CA LYS A 277 28.61 -39.41 13.66
C LYS A 277 29.47 -40.42 14.43
N ASN A 278 30.72 -40.61 14.02
CA ASN A 278 31.63 -41.57 14.62
C ASN A 278 32.62 -40.93 15.62
N THR A 279 32.56 -39.61 15.80
CA THR A 279 33.48 -38.85 16.66
C THR A 279 32.79 -38.20 17.86
N LEU A 280 31.50 -37.89 17.75
CA LEU A 280 30.67 -37.42 18.85
C LEU A 280 30.17 -38.57 19.72
N ASP A 281 29.92 -38.25 20.99
CA ASP A 281 29.13 -39.11 21.87
C ASP A 281 27.76 -39.43 21.23
N PRO A 282 27.29 -40.69 21.25
CA PRO A 282 26.03 -41.08 20.61
C PRO A 282 24.81 -40.27 21.07
N ASN A 283 24.72 -39.93 22.36
CA ASN A 283 23.60 -39.12 22.86
C ASN A 283 23.70 -37.69 22.35
N LYS A 284 24.92 -37.13 22.30
CA LYS A 284 25.16 -35.79 21.76
C LYS A 284 24.85 -35.69 20.27
N TYR A 285 25.24 -36.70 19.51
CA TYR A 285 24.89 -36.80 18.09
C TYR A 285 23.37 -36.83 17.87
N GLN A 286 22.63 -37.62 18.64
CA GLN A 286 21.17 -37.66 18.57
C GLN A 286 20.53 -36.33 18.97
N GLU A 287 21.05 -35.66 20.01
CA GLU A 287 20.58 -34.33 20.42
C GLU A 287 20.75 -33.31 19.28
N PHE A 288 21.91 -33.26 18.62
CA PHE A 288 22.13 -32.36 17.49
C PHE A 288 21.25 -32.70 16.29
N LYS A 289 20.99 -33.99 16.01
CA LYS A 289 20.02 -34.38 14.98
C LYS A 289 18.61 -33.84 15.27
N GLN A 290 18.14 -33.95 16.51
CA GLN A 290 16.84 -33.41 16.90
C GLN A 290 16.79 -31.88 16.75
N LYS A 291 17.84 -31.18 17.18
CA LYS A 291 17.94 -29.71 17.03
C LYS A 291 17.97 -29.27 15.56
N HIS A 292 18.74 -29.95 14.71
CA HIS A 292 18.78 -29.69 13.27
C HIS A 292 17.41 -29.93 12.61
N SER A 293 16.73 -31.04 12.93
CA SER A 293 15.38 -31.30 12.43
C SER A 293 14.41 -30.21 12.85
N LEU A 294 14.45 -29.78 14.11
CA LEU A 294 13.60 -28.72 14.60
C LEU A 294 13.85 -27.39 13.87
N LEU A 295 15.11 -27.00 13.67
CA LEU A 295 15.47 -25.79 12.92
C LEU A 295 14.93 -25.80 11.48
N ASN A 296 15.03 -26.94 10.78
CA ASN A 296 14.43 -27.11 9.46
C ASN A 296 12.92 -26.92 9.49
N ASN A 297 12.24 -27.59 10.44
CA ASN A 297 10.79 -27.54 10.53
C ASN A 297 10.29 -26.13 10.92
N GLN A 298 11.04 -25.39 11.74
CA GLN A 298 10.77 -23.98 12.05
C GLN A 298 10.89 -23.09 10.82
N GLN A 299 11.98 -23.24 10.07
CA GLN A 299 12.23 -22.49 8.85
C GLN A 299 11.16 -22.78 7.79
N GLU A 300 10.78 -24.05 7.62
CA GLU A 300 9.67 -24.44 6.73
C GLU A 300 8.34 -23.85 7.18
N ALA A 301 8.02 -23.94 8.49
CA ALA A 301 6.78 -23.42 9.05
C ALA A 301 6.61 -21.92 8.78
N ILE A 302 7.67 -21.13 8.95
CA ILE A 302 7.68 -19.69 8.66
C ILE A 302 7.49 -19.46 7.16
N VAL A 303 8.36 -20.03 6.31
CA VAL A 303 8.37 -19.75 4.86
C VAL A 303 7.08 -20.18 4.17
N ASN A 304 6.56 -21.35 4.55
CA ASN A 304 5.38 -21.96 3.92
C ASN A 304 4.06 -21.64 4.63
N ASN A 305 4.09 -20.78 5.67
CA ASN A 305 2.92 -20.46 6.46
C ASN A 305 2.19 -21.71 6.99
N LYS A 306 2.95 -22.65 7.58
CA LYS A 306 2.42 -23.90 8.15
C LYS A 306 2.54 -23.89 9.68
N ASN A 307 1.70 -24.67 10.34
CA ASN A 307 1.90 -25.01 11.75
C ASN A 307 3.01 -26.06 11.87
N LEU A 308 3.80 -25.98 12.95
CA LEU A 308 4.62 -27.12 13.36
C LEU A 308 3.73 -28.31 13.69
N SER A 309 4.18 -29.52 13.33
CA SER A 309 3.49 -30.76 13.69
C SER A 309 3.42 -30.93 15.22
N SER A 310 2.51 -31.77 15.72
CA SER A 310 2.43 -32.06 17.16
C SER A 310 3.73 -32.66 17.70
N GLU A 311 4.37 -33.52 16.91
CA GLU A 311 5.66 -34.14 17.24
C GLU A 311 6.78 -33.09 17.34
N ASP A 312 6.84 -32.15 16.39
CA ASP A 312 7.81 -31.05 16.43
C ASP A 312 7.56 -30.10 17.62
N GLN A 313 6.30 -29.88 17.98
CA GLN A 313 5.95 -29.07 19.14
C GLN A 313 6.41 -29.70 20.45
N ASP A 314 6.31 -31.03 20.56
CA ASP A 314 6.79 -31.79 21.73
C ASP A 314 8.32 -31.84 21.79
N ILE A 315 8.98 -32.10 20.66
CA ILE A 315 10.44 -32.04 20.53
C ILE A 315 10.94 -30.64 20.92
N ARG A 316 10.33 -29.59 20.39
CA ARG A 316 10.65 -28.19 20.76
C ARG A 316 10.47 -27.98 22.26
N LYS A 317 9.34 -28.38 22.84
CA LYS A 317 9.08 -28.19 24.27
C LYS A 317 10.17 -28.84 25.13
N ASN A 318 10.60 -30.05 24.76
CA ASN A 318 11.68 -30.76 25.44
C ASN A 318 13.06 -30.13 25.24
N ILE A 319 13.34 -29.59 24.06
CA ILE A 319 14.61 -28.90 23.79
C ILE A 319 14.65 -27.53 24.47
N CYS A 320 13.59 -26.74 24.37
CA CYS A 320 13.49 -25.43 25.00
C CYS A 320 13.52 -25.51 26.53
N SER A 321 12.90 -26.53 27.15
CA SER A 321 13.00 -26.73 28.60
C SER A 321 14.45 -26.97 29.03
N LYS A 322 15.19 -27.82 28.30
CA LYS A 322 16.63 -28.04 28.54
C LYS A 322 17.46 -26.77 28.32
N ILE A 323 17.20 -26.00 27.26
CA ILE A 323 17.88 -24.73 26.99
C ILE A 323 17.65 -23.74 28.13
N ASN A 324 16.41 -23.61 28.60
CA ASN A 324 16.06 -22.68 29.69
C ASN A 324 16.71 -23.10 31.01
N SER A 325 16.63 -24.38 31.38
CA SER A 325 17.33 -24.89 32.57
C SER A 325 18.85 -24.67 32.49
N GLN A 326 19.45 -24.81 31.29
CA GLN A 326 20.87 -24.53 31.09
C GLN A 326 21.21 -23.04 31.24
N ARG A 327 20.35 -22.14 30.74
CA ARG A 327 20.50 -20.68 30.91
C ARG A 327 20.39 -20.28 32.38
N GLU A 328 19.43 -20.85 33.11
CA GLU A 328 19.25 -20.63 34.55
C GLU A 328 20.46 -21.14 35.34
N ALA A 329 20.95 -22.35 35.04
CA ALA A 329 22.15 -22.91 35.68
C ALA A 329 23.40 -22.06 35.43
N ASN A 330 23.58 -21.56 34.20
CA ASN A 330 24.69 -20.67 33.87
C ASN A 330 24.57 -19.31 34.58
N SER A 331 23.36 -18.72 34.65
CA SER A 331 23.10 -17.48 35.40
C SER A 331 23.42 -17.63 36.89
N ILE A 332 23.02 -18.76 37.49
CA ILE A 332 23.37 -19.10 38.88
C ILE A 332 24.89 -19.26 39.04
N LYS A 333 25.55 -19.96 38.11
CA LYS A 333 27.01 -20.16 38.13
C LYS A 333 27.78 -18.84 37.99
N ASP A 334 27.32 -17.93 37.14
CA ASP A 334 27.93 -16.61 36.97
C ASP A 334 27.72 -15.74 38.22
N SER A 335 26.55 -15.84 38.87
CA SER A 335 26.29 -15.16 40.15
C SER A 335 27.14 -15.70 41.31
N LEU A 336 27.53 -16.98 41.25
CA LEU A 336 28.43 -17.62 42.20
C LEU A 336 29.91 -17.31 41.92
N ASN A 337 30.29 -17.14 40.66
CA ASN A 337 31.68 -16.85 40.24
C ASN A 337 32.03 -15.35 40.27
N ASN A 338 31.04 -14.45 40.23
CA ASN A 338 31.20 -13.02 40.48
C ASN A 338 30.38 -12.59 41.72
N PRO A 339 30.86 -12.86 42.95
CA PRO A 339 30.12 -12.51 44.16
C PRO A 339 29.99 -11.00 44.44
N ILE A 340 30.47 -10.09 43.58
CA ILE A 340 30.45 -8.65 43.84
C ILE A 340 30.04 -7.84 42.59
N ALA A 341 28.72 -7.70 42.42
CA ALA A 341 28.09 -6.45 41.98
C ALA A 341 26.58 -6.43 42.28
N THR A 342 26.15 -6.79 43.51
CA THR A 342 24.82 -6.37 43.98
C THR A 342 24.85 -5.94 45.44
N THR A 343 25.67 -4.94 45.76
CA THR A 343 25.37 -4.05 46.88
C THR A 343 24.84 -2.74 46.31
N LYS A 344 23.59 -2.78 45.82
CA LYS A 344 22.63 -1.65 45.68
C LYS A 344 21.45 -2.12 44.84
N ASN A 345 20.37 -2.53 45.51
CA ASN A 345 18.96 -2.28 45.12
C ASN A 345 17.94 -3.08 45.94
N HIS A 346 18.35 -3.88 46.93
CA HIS A 346 17.41 -4.51 47.88
C HIS A 346 16.84 -3.56 48.96
N GLN A 347 17.03 -2.24 48.84
CA GLN A 347 16.44 -1.25 49.76
C GLN A 347 15.31 -0.41 49.17
N VAL A 348 14.90 -0.62 47.91
CA VAL A 348 13.79 0.17 47.31
C VAL A 348 12.44 -0.57 47.36
N GLU A 349 12.41 -1.89 47.48
CA GLU A 349 11.15 -2.65 47.53
C GLU A 349 10.51 -2.76 48.93
N GLN A 350 11.22 -2.43 50.00
CA GLN A 350 10.61 -2.35 51.34
C GLN A 350 9.97 -0.99 51.67
N SER A 351 10.23 0.08 50.90
CA SER A 351 9.58 1.38 51.12
C SER A 351 8.19 1.49 50.48
N ASN A 352 7.89 0.70 49.45
CA ASN A 352 6.58 0.77 48.77
C ASN A 352 5.50 -0.15 49.37
N GLN A 353 5.86 -1.10 50.24
CA GLN A 353 4.86 -1.89 50.98
C GLN A 353 4.34 -1.21 52.26
N VAL A 354 4.96 -0.11 52.72
CA VAL A 354 4.51 0.62 53.92
C VAL A 354 3.54 1.77 53.60
N GLN A 355 3.46 2.24 52.35
CA GLN A 355 2.56 3.34 51.97
C GLN A 355 1.16 2.93 51.48
N GLN A 356 0.88 1.63 51.27
CA GLN A 356 -0.47 1.17 50.89
C GLN A 356 -1.38 0.74 52.06
N LYS A 357 -0.93 0.86 53.32
CA LYS A 357 -1.74 0.53 54.52
C LYS A 357 -2.42 1.72 55.21
N LYS A 358 -2.43 2.92 54.62
CA LYS A 358 -3.14 4.09 55.16
C LYS A 358 -4.03 4.77 54.13
N GLN A 359 -5.03 4.05 53.61
CA GLN A 359 -6.24 4.65 53.05
C GLN A 359 -7.29 3.55 52.94
N ASN A 360 -7.99 3.29 54.05
CA ASN A 360 -9.33 2.72 54.09
C ASN A 360 -9.81 2.71 55.54
N ASN A 361 -10.23 3.88 56.00
CA ASN A 361 -11.11 4.02 57.16
C ASN A 361 -11.90 5.31 56.99
N VAL A 362 -12.92 5.28 56.13
CA VAL A 362 -14.15 6.07 56.32
C VAL A 362 -15.31 5.26 55.72
N TRP A 363 -16.06 4.57 56.58
CA TRP A 363 -17.46 4.23 56.29
C TRP A 363 -18.34 5.29 56.96
N ILE A 364 -19.19 5.90 56.13
CA ILE A 364 -20.60 6.18 56.36
C ILE A 364 -20.99 6.67 57.77
N ARG A 365 -21.38 7.95 57.84
CA ARG A 365 -22.76 8.35 58.13
C ARG A 365 -23.09 9.67 57.46
#